data_AF-A0A9D6M0X8-F1
#
_entry.id   AF-A0A9D6M0X8-F1
#
_cell.length_a   1.000
_cell.length_b   1.000
_cell.length_c   1.000
_cell.angle_alpha   90.00
_cell.angle_beta   90.00
_cell.angle_gamma   90.00
#
_symmetry.space_group_name_H-M   'P 1'
#
loop_
_entity.id
_entity.type
_entity.pdbx_description
1 polymer ?
#
loop_
_entity_poly.entity_id
_entity_poly.type
_entity_poly.pdbx_seq_one_letter_code
_entity_poly.pdbx_strand_id
1 'polypeptide(L)'
;EFGNYFTLLFNGGTARLELTQPDDIMQTGVEIIAKPPGKRAAHLAMLSGGERALTAAALLFSILKVSPTPFCVMDEVDAMLDESNVGRFNDALKSLGAATQFIIITHNRRTIENSDTVYGITMGEDGVSQAISLRLNGAERAKATEEAMTIVARKTKEKRKI
;
A
#
# COMPACT_ATOMS: atom_id res chain seq x y z
N GLU A 1 -0.24 16.40 -9.47
CA GLU A 1 -0.46 15.06 -8.89
C GLU A 1 0.24 14.79 -7.56
N PHE A 2 1.59 14.81 -7.45
CA PHE A 2 2.29 14.44 -6.21
C PHE A 2 1.76 15.16 -4.95
N GLY A 3 1.68 16.50 -4.96
CA GLY A 3 1.16 17.27 -3.83
C GLY A 3 -0.30 16.92 -3.49
N ASN A 4 -1.13 16.59 -4.49
CA ASN A 4 -2.53 16.22 -4.28
C ASN A 4 -2.64 14.87 -3.55
N TYR A 5 -1.91 13.85 -4.01
CA TYR A 5 -1.86 12.54 -3.35
C TYR A 5 -1.24 12.64 -1.95
N PHE A 6 -0.23 13.48 -1.77
CA PHE A 6 0.33 13.73 -0.44
C PHE A 6 -0.74 14.29 0.49
N THR A 7 -1.43 15.37 0.10
CA THR A 7 -2.47 15.99 0.93
C THR A 7 -3.63 15.02 1.20
N LEU A 8 -4.02 14.21 0.21
CA LEU A 8 -5.05 13.16 0.37
C LEU A 8 -4.63 12.13 1.43
N LEU A 9 -3.43 11.55 1.27
CA LEU A 9 -2.94 10.49 2.14
C LEU A 9 -2.65 11.00 3.55
N PHE A 10 -2.10 12.21 3.70
CA PHE A 10 -1.82 12.84 4.99
C PHE A 10 -3.02 13.55 5.61
N ASN A 11 -4.16 13.67 4.88
CA ASN A 11 -5.34 14.46 5.27
C ASN A 11 -4.96 15.90 5.65
N GLY A 12 -4.14 16.52 4.81
CA GLY A 12 -3.53 17.83 5.04
C GLY A 12 -2.04 17.85 4.70
N GLY A 13 -1.37 18.94 5.08
CA GLY A 13 0.02 19.13 4.71
C GLY A 13 0.23 19.39 3.22
N THR A 14 1.49 19.51 2.82
CA THR A 14 1.89 19.84 1.45
C THR A 14 3.20 19.15 1.11
N ALA A 15 3.38 18.74 -0.14
CA ALA A 15 4.68 18.26 -0.63
C ALA A 15 4.92 18.71 -2.08
N ARG A 16 6.19 18.84 -2.45
CA ARG A 16 6.63 19.22 -3.79
C ARG A 16 7.89 18.47 -4.19
N LEU A 17 8.11 18.38 -5.50
CA LEU A 17 9.33 17.88 -6.10
C LEU A 17 10.17 19.05 -6.60
N GLU A 18 11.46 18.99 -6.40
CA GLU A 18 12.42 19.99 -6.86
C GLU A 18 13.56 19.33 -7.62
N LEU A 19 14.01 19.96 -8.70
CA LEU A 19 15.23 19.56 -9.39
C LEU A 19 16.41 20.08 -8.58
N THR A 20 17.41 19.24 -8.31
CA THR A 20 18.62 19.67 -7.61
C THR A 20 19.47 20.63 -8.45
N GLN A 21 19.43 20.49 -9.78
CA GLN A 21 20.11 21.36 -10.74
C GLN A 21 19.18 21.69 -11.92
N PRO A 22 18.28 22.68 -11.78
CA PRO A 22 17.27 22.99 -12.81
C PRO A 22 17.85 23.31 -14.20
N ASP A 23 19.09 23.79 -14.26
CA ASP A 23 19.76 24.21 -15.49
C ASP A 23 20.50 23.06 -16.21
N ASP A 24 20.69 21.89 -15.56
CA ASP A 24 21.32 20.70 -16.15
C ASP A 24 20.41 19.47 -15.98
N ILE A 25 19.56 19.24 -16.98
CA ILE A 25 18.60 18.13 -17.01
C ILE A 25 19.29 16.76 -17.01
N MET A 26 20.54 16.66 -17.48
CA MET A 26 21.25 15.40 -17.59
C MET A 26 21.87 14.96 -16.26
N GLN A 27 22.24 15.92 -15.40
CA GLN A 27 22.89 15.65 -14.10
C GLN A 27 21.98 15.92 -12.89
N THR A 28 20.82 16.54 -13.09
CA THR A 28 19.90 16.83 -11.98
C THR A 28 19.31 15.56 -11.38
N GLY A 29 19.21 15.57 -10.05
CA GLY A 29 18.36 14.67 -9.29
C GLY A 29 16.97 15.26 -9.05
N VAL A 30 16.17 14.53 -8.28
CA VAL A 30 14.87 14.97 -7.78
C VAL A 30 14.90 14.93 -6.26
N GLU A 31 14.66 16.08 -5.64
CA GLU A 31 14.44 16.19 -4.20
C GLU A 31 12.95 16.22 -3.86
N ILE A 32 12.63 15.58 -2.74
CA ILE A 32 11.28 15.52 -2.19
C ILE A 32 11.26 16.37 -0.93
N ILE A 33 10.51 17.48 -0.98
CA ILE A 33 10.23 18.32 0.17
C ILE A 33 8.80 18.06 0.63
N ALA A 34 8.66 17.60 1.87
CA ALA A 34 7.39 17.25 2.47
C ALA A 34 7.15 18.04 3.76
N LYS A 35 5.91 18.48 3.94
CA LYS A 35 5.43 19.14 5.16
C LYS A 35 4.17 18.40 5.64
N PRO A 36 4.33 17.39 6.51
CA PRO A 36 3.20 16.74 7.17
C PRO A 36 2.36 17.75 7.98
N PRO A 37 1.08 17.46 8.26
CA PRO A 37 0.21 18.34 9.03
C PRO A 37 0.80 18.61 10.42
N GLY A 38 0.85 19.88 10.82
CA GLY A 38 1.42 20.31 12.11
C GLY A 38 2.95 20.29 12.19
N LYS A 39 3.68 19.92 11.13
CA LYS A 39 5.15 19.89 11.09
C LYS A 39 5.74 20.95 10.15
N ARG A 40 7.04 21.19 10.30
CA ARG A 40 7.83 22.02 9.36
C ARG A 40 8.16 21.21 8.10
N ALA A 41 8.42 21.91 7.00
CA ALA A 41 8.89 21.28 5.78
C ALA A 41 10.27 20.67 6.01
N ALA A 42 10.49 19.45 5.51
CA ALA A 42 11.75 18.75 5.62
C ALA A 42 11.99 17.84 4.41
N HIS A 43 13.25 17.50 4.17
CA HIS A 43 13.64 16.51 3.16
C HIS A 43 13.19 15.11 3.60
N LEU A 44 12.99 14.21 2.64
CA LEU A 44 12.53 12.83 2.86
C LEU A 44 13.32 12.08 3.96
N ALA A 45 14.63 12.29 4.03
CA ALA A 45 15.51 11.63 5.01
C ALA A 45 15.19 11.99 6.48
N MET A 46 14.55 13.14 6.71
CA MET A 46 14.23 13.66 8.04
C MET A 46 12.83 13.26 8.54
N LEU A 47 12.04 12.57 7.71
CA LEU A 47 10.70 12.10 8.09
C LEU A 47 10.77 10.82 8.95
N SER A 48 9.75 10.58 9.76
CA SER A 48 9.61 9.28 10.45
C SER A 48 9.36 8.14 9.46
N GLY A 49 9.51 6.89 9.90
CA GLY A 49 9.34 5.71 9.04
C GLY A 49 7.99 5.65 8.32
N GLY A 50 6.90 5.86 9.06
CA GLY A 50 5.54 5.87 8.49
C GLY A 50 5.29 7.08 7.57
N GLU A 51 5.78 8.26 7.92
CA GLU A 51 5.66 9.45 7.06
C GLU A 51 6.45 9.28 5.75
N ARG A 52 7.65 8.69 5.83
CA ARG A 52 8.46 8.40 4.65
C ARG A 52 7.77 7.37 3.75
N ALA A 53 7.19 6.31 4.32
CA ALA A 53 6.42 5.32 3.57
C ALA A 53 5.20 5.96 2.87
N LEU A 54 4.43 6.78 3.58
CA LEU A 54 3.24 7.43 3.03
C LEU A 54 3.59 8.49 1.96
N THR A 55 4.71 9.20 2.13
CA THR A 55 5.25 10.12 1.12
C THR A 55 5.68 9.38 -0.14
N ALA A 56 6.34 8.23 0.00
CA ALA A 56 6.71 7.38 -1.13
C ALA A 56 5.47 6.82 -1.86
N ALA A 57 4.44 6.39 -1.11
CA ALA A 57 3.16 5.97 -1.68
C ALA A 57 2.49 7.11 -2.46
N ALA A 58 2.50 8.34 -1.95
CA ALA A 58 1.99 9.51 -2.66
C ALA A 58 2.70 9.73 -4.00
N LEU A 59 4.03 9.57 -4.03
CA LEU A 59 4.82 9.67 -5.26
C LEU A 59 4.45 8.56 -6.23
N LEU A 60 4.41 7.30 -5.77
CA LEU A 60 4.05 6.16 -6.60
C LEU A 60 2.66 6.31 -7.23
N PHE A 61 1.67 6.70 -6.43
CA PHE A 61 0.30 6.93 -6.90
C PHE A 61 0.23 8.09 -7.90
N SER A 62 1.02 9.14 -7.70
CA SER A 62 1.09 10.23 -8.66
C SER A 62 1.67 9.81 -10.01
N ILE A 63 2.67 8.92 -10.01
CA ILE A 63 3.24 8.35 -11.24
C ILE A 63 2.19 7.47 -11.94
N LEU A 64 1.52 6.58 -11.21
CA LEU A 64 0.46 5.72 -11.76
C LEU A 64 -0.72 6.54 -12.31
N LYS A 65 -1.03 7.68 -11.70
CA LYS A 65 -2.10 8.57 -12.20
C LYS A 65 -1.71 9.26 -13.51
N VAL A 66 -0.46 9.70 -13.63
CA VAL A 66 0.06 10.37 -14.83
C VAL A 66 0.30 9.38 -15.97
N SER A 67 0.80 8.19 -15.66
CA SER A 67 1.08 7.13 -16.61
C SER A 67 0.46 5.81 -16.13
N PRO A 68 -0.85 5.60 -16.37
CA PRO A 68 -1.54 4.39 -15.93
C PRO A 68 -0.95 3.14 -16.58
N THR A 69 -0.74 2.10 -15.79
CA THR A 69 -0.32 0.77 -16.25
C THR A 69 -1.52 -0.17 -16.25
N PRO A 70 -1.54 -1.22 -17.09
CA PRO A 70 -2.64 -2.19 -17.09
C PRO A 70 -2.74 -2.96 -15.75
N PHE A 71 -1.60 -3.22 -15.11
CA PHE A 71 -1.54 -3.79 -13.77
C PHE A 71 -0.34 -3.24 -12.97
N CYS A 72 -0.40 -3.37 -11.65
CA CYS A 72 0.65 -3.00 -10.72
C CYS A 72 0.71 -4.02 -9.57
N VAL A 73 1.92 -4.46 -9.23
CA VAL A 73 2.18 -5.37 -8.10
C VAL A 73 2.82 -4.57 -6.98
N MET A 74 2.29 -4.71 -5.76
CA MET A 74 2.80 -4.06 -4.56
C MET A 74 3.04 -5.10 -3.47
N ASP A 75 4.23 -5.08 -2.88
CA ASP A 75 4.64 -6.01 -1.84
C ASP A 75 4.89 -5.28 -0.53
N GLU A 76 4.04 -5.55 0.48
CA GLU A 76 4.08 -5.02 1.85
C GLU A 76 4.26 -3.49 1.96
N VAL A 77 3.79 -2.75 0.96
CA VAL A 77 3.90 -1.28 0.89
C VAL A 77 3.15 -0.57 2.02
N ASP A 78 2.20 -1.25 2.66
CA ASP A 78 1.38 -0.76 3.75
C ASP A 78 1.85 -1.23 5.14
N ALA A 79 2.96 -1.96 5.24
CA ALA A 79 3.44 -2.54 6.52
C ALA A 79 3.84 -1.48 7.57
N MET A 80 4.25 -0.29 7.14
CA MET A 80 4.68 0.80 8.02
C MET A 80 3.58 1.83 8.30
N LEU A 81 2.37 1.61 7.79
CA LEU A 81 1.26 2.55 7.92
C LEU A 81 0.40 2.20 9.15
N ASP A 82 0.00 3.24 9.91
CA ASP A 82 -0.99 3.08 10.97
C ASP A 82 -2.41 2.89 10.42
N GLU A 83 -3.36 2.47 11.27
CA GLU A 83 -4.73 2.19 10.85
C GLU A 83 -5.43 3.37 10.14
N SER A 84 -5.14 4.61 10.54
CA SER A 84 -5.77 5.80 9.95
C SER A 84 -5.23 6.09 8.54
N ASN A 85 -3.95 5.81 8.32
CA ASN A 85 -3.26 6.02 7.05
C ASN A 85 -3.56 4.88 6.07
N VAL A 86 -3.66 3.63 6.55
CA VAL A 86 -4.04 2.46 5.75
C VAL A 86 -5.42 2.63 5.10
N GLY A 87 -6.40 3.20 5.81
CA GLY A 87 -7.71 3.47 5.23
C GLY A 87 -7.63 4.39 4.01
N ARG A 88 -6.96 5.53 4.15
CA ARG A 88 -6.76 6.51 3.06
C ARG A 88 -5.94 5.93 1.90
N PHE A 89 -4.95 5.10 2.21
CA PHE A 89 -4.18 4.36 1.22
C PHE A 89 -5.07 3.42 0.39
N ASN A 90 -5.96 2.66 1.05
CA ASN A 90 -6.89 1.75 0.37
C ASN A 90 -7.94 2.49 -0.48
N ASP A 91 -8.42 3.63 -0.01
CA ASP A 91 -9.34 4.48 -0.79
C ASP A 91 -8.67 5.00 -2.08
N ALA A 92 -7.40 5.42 -1.97
CA ALA A 92 -6.61 5.85 -3.13
C ALA A 92 -6.35 4.69 -4.11
N LEU A 93 -6.03 3.49 -3.62
CA LEU A 93 -5.89 2.28 -4.45
C LEU A 93 -7.18 1.95 -5.18
N LYS A 94 -8.32 1.99 -4.50
CA LYS A 94 -9.63 1.70 -5.10
C LYS A 94 -9.98 2.69 -6.21
N SER A 95 -9.63 3.97 -6.03
CA SER A 95 -9.79 5.00 -7.05
C SER A 95 -8.91 4.74 -8.29
N LEU A 96 -7.63 4.41 -8.08
CA LEU A 96 -6.72 4.02 -9.16
C LEU A 96 -7.13 2.69 -9.82
N GLY A 97 -7.80 1.81 -9.06
CA GLY A 97 -8.29 0.51 -9.48
C GLY A 97 -9.27 0.54 -10.67
N ALA A 98 -9.87 1.71 -10.94
CA ALA A 98 -10.72 1.92 -12.11
C ALA A 98 -9.94 1.84 -13.44
N ALA A 99 -8.63 2.11 -13.43
CA ALA A 99 -7.79 2.11 -14.63
C ALA A 99 -6.64 1.10 -14.57
N THR A 100 -6.22 0.68 -13.37
CA THR A 100 -5.08 -0.23 -13.15
C THR A 100 -5.49 -1.40 -12.27
N GLN A 101 -5.19 -2.63 -12.68
CA GLN A 101 -5.38 -3.80 -11.84
C GLN A 101 -4.29 -3.87 -10.75
N PHE A 102 -4.67 -3.94 -9.48
CA PHE A 102 -3.71 -4.08 -8.37
C PHE A 102 -3.62 -5.53 -7.88
N ILE A 103 -2.39 -6.01 -7.73
CA ILE A 103 -2.04 -7.25 -7.03
C ILE A 103 -1.24 -6.83 -5.79
N ILE A 104 -1.83 -7.01 -4.61
CA ILE A 104 -1.23 -6.54 -3.35
C ILE A 104 -0.90 -7.75 -2.49
N ILE A 105 0.38 -7.87 -2.15
CA ILE A 105 0.88 -8.81 -1.17
C ILE A 105 0.94 -8.05 0.16
N THR A 106 0.13 -8.48 1.13
CA THR A 106 0.04 -7.81 2.42
C THR A 106 -0.49 -8.76 3.50
N HIS A 107 -0.11 -8.49 4.74
CA HIS A 107 -0.71 -9.08 5.93
C HIS A 107 -1.64 -8.10 6.67
N ASN A 108 -1.88 -6.91 6.11
CA ASN A 108 -2.73 -5.89 6.71
C ASN A 108 -4.22 -6.22 6.50
N ARG A 109 -4.92 -6.45 7.60
CA ARG A 109 -6.34 -6.85 7.59
C ARG A 109 -7.23 -5.85 6.86
N ARG A 110 -7.04 -4.55 7.06
CA ARG A 110 -7.88 -3.53 6.41
C ARG A 110 -7.67 -3.52 4.89
N THR A 111 -6.46 -3.77 4.42
CA THR A 111 -6.17 -3.87 2.98
C THR A 111 -6.79 -5.12 2.38
N ILE A 112 -6.72 -6.26 3.08
CA ILE A 112 -7.38 -7.51 2.69
C ILE A 112 -8.90 -7.32 2.61
N GLU A 113 -9.53 -6.71 3.62
CA GLU A 113 -10.98 -6.45 3.67
C GLU A 113 -11.49 -5.52 2.56
N ASN A 114 -10.63 -4.63 2.05
CA ASN A 114 -10.95 -3.71 0.95
C ASN A 114 -10.72 -4.31 -0.44
N SER A 115 -10.17 -5.53 -0.54
CA SER A 115 -9.94 -6.20 -1.81
C SER A 115 -11.19 -6.88 -2.39
N ASP A 116 -11.18 -7.14 -3.70
CA ASP A 116 -12.26 -7.87 -4.37
C ASP A 116 -12.07 -9.39 -4.29
N THR A 117 -10.82 -9.85 -4.30
CA THR A 117 -10.43 -11.27 -4.22
C THR A 117 -9.19 -11.40 -3.36
N VAL A 118 -9.19 -12.40 -2.48
CA VAL A 118 -8.06 -12.75 -1.61
C VAL A 118 -7.49 -14.07 -2.06
N TYR A 119 -6.17 -14.12 -2.22
CA TYR A 119 -5.42 -15.35 -2.41
C TYR A 119 -4.61 -15.63 -1.15
N GLY A 120 -5.03 -16.64 -0.38
CA GLY A 120 -4.31 -17.12 0.79
C GLY A 120 -3.25 -18.14 0.37
N ILE A 121 -1.98 -17.87 0.68
CA ILE A 121 -0.87 -18.80 0.46
C ILE A 121 -0.52 -19.46 1.79
N THR A 122 -0.49 -20.80 1.81
CA THR A 122 -0.10 -21.61 2.97
C THR A 122 0.92 -22.67 2.56
N MET A 123 1.79 -23.08 3.47
CA MET A 123 2.82 -24.09 3.21
C MET A 123 2.39 -25.47 3.73
N GLY A 124 2.42 -26.48 2.85
CA GLY A 124 2.18 -27.88 3.17
C GLY A 124 3.24 -28.48 4.10
N GLU A 125 3.04 -29.73 4.53
CA GLU A 125 4.05 -30.49 5.31
C GLU A 125 5.29 -30.83 4.49
N ASP A 126 5.13 -30.96 3.19
CA ASP A 126 6.16 -31.20 2.19
C ASP A 126 6.94 -29.94 1.78
N GLY A 127 6.64 -28.78 2.40
CA GLY A 127 7.25 -27.49 2.05
C GLY A 127 6.71 -26.88 0.74
N VAL A 128 5.71 -27.51 0.11
CA VAL A 128 5.09 -27.01 -1.13
C VAL A 128 4.01 -25.98 -0.77
N SER A 129 4.04 -24.84 -1.44
CA SER A 129 3.02 -23.79 -1.24
C SER A 129 1.70 -24.20 -1.89
N GLN A 130 0.60 -24.05 -1.15
CA GLN A 130 -0.77 -24.23 -1.60
C GLN A 130 -1.49 -22.88 -1.61
N ALA A 131 -2.23 -22.60 -2.68
CA ALA A 131 -3.02 -21.39 -2.83
C ALA A 131 -4.51 -21.69 -2.63
N ILE A 132 -5.20 -20.79 -1.93
CA ILE A 132 -6.65 -20.81 -1.76
C ILE A 132 -7.17 -19.45 -2.21
N SER A 133 -8.14 -19.43 -3.13
CA SER A 133 -8.76 -18.19 -3.62
C SER A 133 -10.13 -18.00 -3.01
N LEU A 134 -10.43 -16.77 -2.58
CA LEU A 134 -11.73 -16.42 -2.03
C LEU A 134 -12.17 -15.07 -2.60
N ARG A 135 -13.37 -15.03 -3.21
CA ARG A 135 -13.95 -13.80 -3.76
C ARG A 135 -14.81 -13.12 -2.70
N LEU A 136 -14.53 -11.85 -2.42
CA LEU A 136 -15.15 -11.10 -1.34
C LEU A 136 -16.40 -10.34 -1.83
N ASN A 137 -17.56 -11.00 -1.75
CA ASN A 137 -18.86 -10.44 -2.16
C ASN A 137 -19.60 -9.80 -0.98
N GLY A 138 -19.95 -8.50 -1.09
CA GLY A 138 -20.99 -7.86 -0.27
C GLY A 138 -20.92 -8.08 1.26
N ALA A 139 -22.09 -8.27 1.89
CA ALA A 139 -22.33 -8.23 3.34
C ALA A 139 -21.55 -9.24 4.19
N GLU A 140 -20.78 -10.15 3.59
CA GLU A 140 -20.06 -11.23 4.28
C GLU A 140 -18.53 -11.01 4.33
N ARG A 141 -18.03 -9.86 3.86
CA ARG A 141 -16.58 -9.54 3.76
C ARG A 141 -15.79 -9.83 5.03
N ALA A 142 -16.20 -9.30 6.18
CA ALA A 142 -15.47 -9.49 7.43
C ALA A 142 -15.41 -10.97 7.84
N LYS A 143 -16.51 -11.71 7.67
CA LYS A 143 -16.63 -13.13 8.02
C LYS A 143 -15.82 -14.01 7.08
N ALA A 144 -15.87 -13.72 5.77
CA ALA A 144 -15.11 -14.40 4.73
C ALA A 144 -13.60 -14.18 4.88
N THR A 145 -13.17 -12.96 5.25
CA THR A 145 -11.78 -12.65 5.56
C THR A 145 -11.29 -13.39 6.81
N GLU A 146 -12.12 -13.46 7.85
CA GLU A 146 -11.82 -14.22 9.07
C GLU A 146 -11.76 -15.73 8.80
N GLU A 147 -12.66 -16.27 7.98
CA GLU A 147 -12.61 -17.66 7.52
C GLU A 147 -11.36 -17.95 6.69
N ALA A 148 -11.02 -17.09 5.73
CA ALA A 148 -9.79 -17.22 4.93
C ALA A 148 -8.53 -17.19 5.80
N MET A 149 -8.41 -16.19 6.70
CA MET A 149 -7.30 -16.12 7.65
C MET A 149 -7.28 -17.30 8.62
N THR A 150 -8.44 -17.82 9.04
CA THR A 150 -8.55 -18.99 9.91
C THR A 150 -8.15 -20.26 9.18
N ILE A 151 -8.54 -20.44 7.91
CA ILE A 151 -8.13 -21.58 7.09
C ILE A 151 -6.61 -21.59 6.90
N VAL A 152 -6.03 -20.42 6.60
CA VAL A 152 -4.57 -20.25 6.49
C VAL A 152 -3.90 -20.53 7.85
N ALA A 153 -4.40 -19.94 8.94
CA ALA A 153 -3.80 -20.09 10.28
C ALA A 153 -3.98 -21.47 10.92
N ARG A 154 -5.10 -22.18 10.67
CA ARG A 154 -5.36 -23.54 11.21
C ARG A 154 -4.39 -24.55 10.61
N LYS A 155 -4.17 -24.51 9.29
CA LYS A 155 -3.15 -25.33 8.62
C LYS A 155 -1.74 -25.06 9.16
N THR A 156 -1.47 -23.85 9.64
CA THR A 156 -0.18 -23.51 10.27
C THR A 156 -0.09 -23.94 11.75
N LYS A 157 -1.19 -23.92 12.51
CA LYS A 157 -1.19 -24.18 13.98
C LYS A 157 -1.30 -25.65 14.38
N GLU A 158 -1.91 -26.54 13.59
CA GLU A 158 -1.89 -28.00 13.87
C GLU A 158 -0.45 -28.55 13.96
N LYS A 159 0.54 -27.84 13.39
CA LYS A 159 1.98 -28.16 13.47
C LYS A 159 2.68 -27.80 14.78
N ARG A 160 2.12 -26.97 15.68
CA ARG A 160 2.80 -26.59 16.95
C ARG A 160 2.51 -27.51 18.13
N LYS A 161 1.70 -28.56 17.94
CA LYS A 161 1.29 -29.50 18.99
C LYS A 161 1.88 -30.91 18.86
N ILE A 162 2.82 -31.10 17.93
CA ILE A 162 3.57 -32.36 17.74
C ILE A 162 5.05 -32.07 18.03
#